data_AF-A0A7L3KED8-F1
#
_entry.id   AF-A0A7L3KED8-F1
#
_cell.length_a   1.000
_cell.length_b   1.000
_cell.length_c   1.000
_cell.angle_alpha   90.00
_cell.angle_beta   90.00
_cell.angle_gamma   90.00
#
_symmetry.space_group_name_H-M   'P 1'
#
loop_
_entity.id
_entity.type
_entity.pdbx_description
1 polymer ?
#
loop_
_entity_poly.entity_id
_entity_poly.type
_entity_poly.pdbx_seq_one_letter_code
_entity_poly.pdbx_strand_id
1 'polypeptide(L)'
;MAAAAVGVSLRRGVPGRLLRAGPRPVQTGAAAAAAAAAAAGTAAPRLKKFSIYRWDPDKAGDKPRMQTYEVDLNRCGPMVLDALIKIKNEVDATLTFRRSCREAPDPCVSPALQDLSNFYAQYKSIEPYLKKKDESKEGQQQYLQSIEDRQKL
;
A
#
# COMPACT_ATOMS: atom_id res chain seq x y z
N MET A 1 34.12 27.20 49.36
CA MET A 1 35.10 28.08 48.67
C MET A 1 35.21 27.58 47.24
N ALA A 2 35.03 28.32 46.15
CA ALA A 2 34.98 29.76 45.91
C ALA A 2 33.96 30.08 44.80
N ALA A 3 33.53 31.34 44.77
CA ALA A 3 32.56 31.93 43.86
C ALA A 3 33.21 32.43 42.56
N ALA A 4 32.42 32.62 41.50
CA ALA A 4 32.46 33.84 40.67
C ALA A 4 31.26 33.89 39.72
N ALA A 5 30.61 35.05 39.69
CA ALA A 5 29.53 35.43 38.80
C ALA A 5 30.03 36.48 37.78
N VAL A 6 29.12 36.81 36.86
CA VAL A 6 29.01 38.06 36.06
C VAL A 6 29.74 38.10 34.71
N GLY A 7 29.00 38.50 33.67
CA GLY A 7 29.56 38.96 32.40
C GLY A 7 28.52 39.20 31.29
N VAL A 8 27.71 40.25 31.41
CA VAL A 8 26.83 40.79 30.35
C VAL A 8 27.66 41.31 29.17
N SER A 9 27.20 41.12 27.92
CA SER A 9 27.53 42.07 26.85
C SER A 9 26.42 42.18 25.80
N LEU A 10 26.00 43.41 25.58
CA LEU A 10 24.92 43.88 24.71
C LEU A 10 25.40 44.12 23.27
N ARG A 11 24.47 43.88 22.34
CA ARG A 11 24.16 44.63 21.09
C ARG A 11 25.27 44.80 20.04
N ARG A 12 24.93 44.40 18.82
CA ARG A 12 25.05 45.14 17.53
C ARG A 12 24.65 44.12 16.45
N GLY A 13 23.66 44.31 15.59
CA GLY A 13 23.27 45.48 14.83
C GLY A 13 22.95 44.92 13.44
N VAL A 14 21.67 44.78 13.11
CA VAL A 14 21.21 44.26 11.81
C VAL A 14 21.46 45.34 10.76
N PRO A 15 22.22 45.08 9.68
CA PRO A 15 22.27 46.02 8.57
C PRO A 15 20.97 45.91 7.77
N GLY A 16 20.18 46.98 7.85
CA GLY A 16 18.96 47.17 7.08
C GLY A 16 19.24 47.08 5.58
N ARG A 17 18.57 46.14 4.93
CA ARG A 17 18.54 46.00 3.48
C ARG A 17 17.64 47.10 2.91
N LEU A 18 18.26 48.14 2.36
CA LEU A 18 17.60 49.20 1.59
C LEU A 18 16.79 48.58 0.44
N LEU A 19 15.46 48.64 0.55
CA LEU A 19 14.51 48.38 -0.52
C LEU A 19 14.57 49.54 -1.51
N ARG A 20 15.33 49.37 -2.60
CA ARG A 20 15.30 50.28 -3.75
C ARG A 20 14.11 49.88 -4.64
N ALA A 21 12.99 50.59 -4.49
CA ALA A 21 11.85 50.49 -5.39
C ALA A 21 12.18 51.18 -6.73
N GLY A 22 12.50 50.38 -7.74
CA GLY A 22 12.56 50.82 -9.15
C GLY A 22 11.35 50.27 -9.91
N PRO A 23 10.85 50.98 -10.94
CA PRO A 23 9.69 50.54 -11.71
C PRO A 23 10.02 49.26 -12.47
N ARG A 24 9.16 48.24 -12.30
CA ARG A 24 9.25 46.96 -13.01
C ARG A 24 8.95 47.19 -14.50
N PRO A 25 9.81 46.78 -15.44
CA PRO A 25 9.43 46.74 -16.85
C PRO A 25 8.39 45.64 -17.05
N VAL A 26 7.26 46.02 -17.66
CA VAL A 26 6.22 45.11 -18.14
C VAL A 26 6.82 44.31 -19.30
N GLN A 27 7.12 43.03 -19.07
CA GLN A 27 7.50 42.10 -20.13
C GLN A 27 6.23 41.48 -20.71
N THR A 28 5.81 41.98 -21.87
CA THR A 28 4.91 41.29 -22.79
C THR A 28 5.74 40.51 -23.80
N GLY A 29 5.58 39.19 -23.84
CA GLY A 29 6.19 38.29 -24.82
C GLY A 29 6.01 36.85 -24.36
N ALA A 30 4.92 36.19 -24.74
CA ALA A 30 4.86 35.30 -25.92
C ALA A 30 5.65 34.00 -25.72
N ALA A 31 4.90 32.95 -25.38
CA ALA A 31 5.09 31.54 -25.69
C ALA A 31 6.53 30.99 -25.78
N ALA A 32 6.95 30.29 -24.72
CA ALA A 32 7.87 29.16 -24.80
C ALA A 32 7.47 28.10 -23.77
N ALA A 33 6.33 27.45 -24.02
CA ALA A 33 6.04 26.14 -23.43
C ALA A 33 6.86 25.10 -24.21
N ALA A 34 8.15 24.99 -23.89
CA ALA A 34 8.97 23.87 -24.33
C ALA A 34 8.91 22.80 -23.24
N ALA A 35 8.29 21.67 -23.58
CA ALA A 35 8.08 20.52 -22.74
C ALA A 35 9.39 20.00 -22.15
N ALA A 36 9.57 20.13 -20.83
CA ALA A 36 10.44 19.27 -20.06
C ALA A 36 9.65 18.00 -19.68
N ALA A 37 9.35 17.18 -20.70
CA ALA A 37 8.84 15.84 -20.51
C ALA A 37 9.92 14.85 -20.91
N ALA A 38 10.12 13.84 -20.05
CA ALA A 38 10.89 12.63 -20.26
C ALA A 38 12.43 12.74 -20.25
N ALA A 39 12.98 12.80 -19.05
CA ALA A 39 14.21 12.07 -18.74
C ALA A 39 13.88 10.96 -17.73
N ALA A 40 13.10 9.96 -18.18
CA ALA A 40 13.00 8.68 -17.50
C ALA A 40 14.02 7.75 -18.14
N GLY A 41 15.00 7.30 -17.34
CA GLY A 41 16.17 6.57 -17.81
C GLY A 41 15.83 5.35 -18.66
N THR A 42 16.59 5.18 -19.73
CA THR A 42 16.56 4.02 -20.62
C THR A 42 17.19 2.81 -19.92
N ALA A 43 16.49 2.26 -18.92
CA ALA A 43 16.76 0.91 -18.45
C ALA A 43 16.23 -0.06 -19.51
N ALA A 44 17.06 -1.01 -19.96
CA ALA A 44 16.64 -2.05 -20.89
C ALA A 44 15.36 -2.74 -20.36
N PRO A 45 14.32 -2.94 -21.20
CA PRO A 45 13.04 -3.47 -20.76
C PRO A 45 13.23 -4.86 -20.17
N ARG A 46 12.83 -5.04 -18.91
CA ARG A 46 12.96 -6.30 -18.19
C ARG A 46 11.68 -7.10 -18.35
N LEU A 47 11.45 -7.62 -19.55
CA LEU A 47 10.26 -8.40 -19.86
C LEU A 47 10.30 -9.77 -19.17
N LYS A 48 9.22 -10.11 -18.46
CA LYS A 48 9.00 -11.43 -17.87
C LYS A 48 7.68 -12.02 -18.35
N LYS A 49 7.70 -13.33 -18.56
CA LYS A 49 6.54 -14.14 -18.96
C LYS A 49 5.83 -14.66 -17.71
N PHE A 50 4.54 -14.38 -17.60
CA PHE A 50 3.65 -14.85 -16.56
C PHE A 50 2.60 -15.78 -17.16
N SER A 51 2.61 -17.05 -16.75
CA SER A 51 1.62 -18.03 -17.19
C SER A 51 0.46 -18.06 -16.18
N ILE A 52 -0.69 -17.57 -16.59
CA ILE A 52 -1.89 -17.42 -15.77
C ILE A 52 -2.92 -18.47 -16.16
N TYR A 53 -3.40 -19.20 -15.17
CA TYR A 53 -4.50 -20.15 -15.32
C TYR A 53 -5.84 -19.41 -15.45
N ARG A 54 -6.60 -19.72 -16.50
CA ARG A 54 -7.91 -19.11 -16.79
C ARG A 54 -8.95 -20.21 -16.85
N TRP A 55 -9.98 -20.07 -16.03
CA TRP A 55 -11.11 -20.98 -15.98
C TRP A 55 -12.35 -20.23 -15.48
N ASP A 56 -13.44 -20.35 -16.24
CA ASP A 56 -14.74 -19.75 -15.91
C ASP A 56 -15.71 -20.89 -15.58
N PRO A 57 -16.15 -21.07 -14.33
CA PRO A 57 -17.04 -22.16 -13.93
C PRO A 57 -18.46 -22.05 -14.51
N ASP A 58 -18.89 -20.84 -14.86
CA ASP A 58 -20.27 -20.56 -15.31
C ASP A 58 -20.51 -20.93 -16.78
N LYS A 59 -19.44 -21.17 -17.56
CA LYS A 59 -19.53 -21.60 -18.95
C LYS A 59 -19.33 -23.10 -19.04
N ALA A 60 -20.45 -23.82 -19.12
CA ALA A 60 -20.45 -25.27 -19.23
C ALA A 60 -19.66 -25.74 -20.48
N GLY A 61 -18.46 -26.29 -20.26
CA GLY A 61 -17.62 -26.90 -21.30
C GLY A 61 -16.26 -26.24 -21.54
N ASP A 62 -15.99 -25.07 -20.95
CA ASP A 62 -14.68 -24.43 -21.10
C ASP A 62 -13.61 -25.17 -20.29
N LYS A 63 -12.68 -25.81 -21.00
CA LYS A 63 -11.51 -26.45 -20.39
C LYS A 63 -10.56 -25.37 -19.87
N PRO A 64 -9.94 -25.59 -18.71
CA PRO A 64 -8.98 -24.63 -18.19
C PRO A 64 -7.80 -24.47 -19.15
N ARG A 65 -7.39 -23.21 -19.33
CA ARG A 65 -6.32 -22.85 -20.26
C ARG A 65 -5.23 -22.04 -19.57
N MET A 66 -3.99 -22.24 -20.02
CA MET A 66 -2.84 -21.45 -19.61
C MET A 66 -2.65 -20.31 -20.60
N GLN A 67 -2.74 -19.07 -20.14
CA GLN A 67 -2.48 -17.88 -20.95
C GLN A 67 -1.19 -17.20 -20.49
N THR A 68 -0.31 -16.88 -21.44
CA THR A 68 1.00 -16.27 -21.14
C THR A 68 0.97 -14.78 -21.42
N TYR A 69 1.45 -13.99 -20.46
CA TYR A 69 1.55 -12.53 -20.55
C TYR A 69 2.98 -12.06 -20.40
N GLU A 70 3.38 -11.09 -21.20
CA GLU A 70 4.67 -10.44 -21.06
C GLU A 70 4.50 -9.10 -20.35
N VAL A 71 5.17 -8.95 -19.20
CA VAL A 71 5.12 -7.72 -18.41
C VAL A 71 6.53 -7.20 -18.19
N ASP A 72 6.71 -5.90 -18.41
CA ASP A 72 7.95 -5.20 -18.10
C ASP A 72 8.06 -4.93 -16.60
N LEU A 73 9.11 -5.48 -15.98
CA LEU A 73 9.44 -5.32 -14.56
C LEU A 73 9.88 -3.90 -14.20
N ASN A 74 10.36 -3.09 -15.15
CA ASN A 74 10.80 -1.72 -14.84
C ASN A 74 9.60 -0.81 -14.54
N ARG A 75 8.43 -1.16 -15.06
CA ARG A 75 7.16 -0.45 -14.88
C ARG A 75 6.19 -1.25 -14.01
N CYS A 76 6.70 -2.11 -13.13
CA CYS A 76 5.94 -2.98 -12.25
C CYS A 76 6.57 -2.96 -10.85
N GLY A 77 5.76 -3.05 -9.79
CA GLY A 77 6.29 -3.21 -8.44
C GLY A 77 6.99 -4.57 -8.23
N PRO A 78 7.69 -4.76 -7.11
CA PRO A 78 8.45 -5.98 -6.83
C PRO A 78 7.57 -7.23 -6.66
N MET A 79 6.27 -7.05 -6.41
CA MET A 79 5.34 -8.13 -6.09
C MET A 79 4.65 -8.68 -7.34
N VAL A 80 4.35 -9.98 -7.32
CA VAL A 80 3.54 -10.65 -8.36
C VAL A 80 2.15 -10.00 -8.46
N LEU A 81 1.59 -9.54 -7.34
CA LEU A 81 0.32 -8.83 -7.31
C LEU A 81 0.34 -7.59 -8.19
N ASP A 82 1.40 -6.78 -8.17
CA ASP A 82 1.50 -5.58 -9.01
C ASP A 82 1.52 -5.94 -10.50
N ALA A 83 2.16 -7.07 -10.87
CA ALA A 83 2.17 -7.57 -12.24
C ALA A 83 0.78 -8.01 -12.70
N LEU A 84 0.03 -8.72 -11.85
CA LEU A 84 -1.35 -9.12 -12.12
C LEU A 84 -2.29 -7.92 -12.24
N ILE A 85 -2.09 -6.89 -11.40
CA ILE A 85 -2.84 -5.64 -11.48
C ILE A 85 -2.59 -4.93 -12.80
N LYS A 86 -1.33 -4.88 -13.24
CA LYS A 86 -0.96 -4.27 -14.51
C LYS A 86 -1.56 -5.01 -15.70
N ILE A 87 -1.48 -6.34 -15.72
CA ILE A 87 -2.13 -7.16 -16.76
C ILE A 87 -3.62 -6.86 -16.80
N LYS A 88 -4.29 -6.77 -15.64
CA LYS A 88 -5.72 -6.49 -15.57
C LYS A 88 -6.08 -5.10 -16.10
N ASN A 89 -5.28 -4.09 -15.80
CA ASN A 89 -5.61 -2.70 -16.14
C ASN A 89 -5.22 -2.33 -17.58
N GLU A 90 -4.12 -2.88 -18.10
CA GLU A 90 -3.55 -2.45 -19.38
C GLU A 90 -3.74 -3.47 -20.51
N VAL A 91 -3.85 -4.76 -20.20
CA VAL A 91 -3.87 -5.84 -21.20
C VAL A 91 -5.25 -6.51 -21.29
N ASP A 92 -5.75 -7.06 -20.17
CA ASP A 92 -6.96 -7.87 -20.11
C ASP A 92 -7.81 -7.58 -18.87
N ALA A 93 -8.85 -6.77 -19.03
CA ALA A 93 -9.80 -6.46 -17.96
C ALA A 93 -10.63 -7.66 -17.48
N THR A 94 -10.66 -8.76 -18.23
CA THR A 94 -11.40 -10.00 -17.90
C THR A 94 -10.73 -10.84 -16.81
N LEU A 95 -9.45 -10.59 -16.52
CA LEU A 95 -8.73 -11.31 -15.48
C LEU A 95 -9.30 -10.98 -14.08
N THR A 96 -9.84 -12.01 -13.42
CA THR A 96 -10.44 -11.88 -12.08
C THR A 96 -9.59 -12.60 -11.05
N PHE A 97 -9.19 -11.89 -10.01
CA PHE A 97 -8.48 -12.43 -8.85
C PHE A 97 -8.92 -11.67 -7.59
N ARG A 98 -8.91 -12.34 -6.44
CA ARG A 98 -9.19 -11.72 -5.14
C ARG A 98 -7.89 -11.11 -4.58
N ARG A 99 -8.00 -9.94 -3.96
CA ARG A 99 -6.91 -9.29 -3.22
C ARG A 99 -7.52 -8.54 -2.04
N SER A 100 -6.97 -8.64 -0.83
CA SER A 100 -7.43 -7.91 0.36
C SER A 100 -6.38 -6.91 0.87
N CYS A 101 -5.15 -7.36 1.18
CA CYS A 101 -4.08 -6.54 1.77
C CYS A 101 -2.79 -6.51 0.93
N ARG A 102 -2.04 -5.40 1.00
CA ARG A 102 -0.77 -5.20 0.26
C ARG A 102 0.46 -5.79 0.98
N GLU A 103 0.30 -6.21 2.23
CA GLU A 103 1.25 -6.97 3.05
C GLU A 103 0.45 -8.10 3.70
N ALA A 104 0.85 -9.36 3.49
CA ALA A 104 0.00 -10.52 3.79
C ALA A 104 0.10 -10.96 5.26
N PRO A 105 -1.04 -11.24 5.90
CA PRO A 105 -1.15 -12.43 6.76
C PRO A 105 -2.32 -13.36 6.40
N ASP A 106 -2.95 -13.22 5.23
CA ASP A 106 -4.03 -14.12 4.79
C ASP A 106 -3.52 -15.13 3.73
N PRO A 107 -3.35 -16.43 4.08
CA PRO A 107 -2.78 -17.46 3.20
C PRO A 107 -3.76 -18.02 2.14
N CYS A 108 -4.80 -17.27 1.77
CA CYS A 108 -5.90 -17.78 0.95
C CYS A 108 -6.08 -16.99 -0.34
N VAL A 109 -5.07 -16.98 -1.22
CA VAL A 109 -5.27 -16.58 -2.63
C VAL A 109 -4.60 -17.59 -3.56
N SER A 110 -5.27 -18.73 -3.73
CA SER A 110 -5.20 -19.48 -4.99
C SER A 110 -5.87 -18.62 -6.08
N PRO A 111 -5.40 -18.57 -7.33
CA PRO A 111 -6.02 -17.76 -8.40
C PRO A 111 -7.45 -18.22 -8.77
N ALA A 112 -7.89 -19.37 -8.25
CA ALA A 112 -9.27 -19.80 -8.31
C ALA A 112 -10.05 -19.18 -7.15
N LEU A 113 -11.15 -18.49 -7.47
CA LEU A 113 -12.21 -18.14 -6.53
C LEU A 113 -12.76 -19.44 -5.90
N GLN A 114 -12.10 -19.93 -4.86
CA GLN A 114 -12.60 -21.05 -4.07
C GLN A 114 -13.70 -20.50 -3.16
N ASP A 115 -14.86 -21.14 -3.17
CA ASP A 115 -15.95 -20.79 -2.26
C ASP A 115 -15.51 -21.09 -0.81
N LEU A 116 -15.38 -20.02 0.00
CA LEU A 116 -15.01 -20.14 1.42
C LEU A 116 -16.22 -20.41 2.32
N SER A 117 -17.44 -20.45 1.77
CA SER A 117 -18.66 -20.61 2.57
C SER A 117 -18.62 -21.87 3.44
N ASN A 118 -18.08 -22.97 2.90
CA ASN A 118 -17.93 -24.22 3.64
C ASN A 118 -16.89 -24.11 4.78
N PHE A 119 -15.79 -23.41 4.56
CA PHE A 119 -14.76 -23.17 5.59
C PHE A 119 -15.32 -22.33 6.74
N TYR A 120 -16.03 -21.24 6.43
CA TYR A 120 -16.63 -20.40 7.46
C TYR A 120 -17.80 -21.09 8.19
N ALA A 121 -18.54 -21.98 7.51
CA ALA A 121 -19.56 -22.81 8.16
C ALA A 121 -18.93 -23.72 9.22
N GLN A 122 -17.79 -24.33 8.91
CA GLN A 122 -17.02 -25.12 9.87
C GLN A 122 -16.41 -24.26 10.98
N TYR A 123 -15.83 -23.11 10.65
CA TYR A 123 -15.27 -22.18 11.64
C TYR A 123 -16.32 -21.65 12.62
N LYS A 124 -17.59 -21.60 12.23
CA LYS A 124 -18.68 -21.23 13.13
C LYS A 124 -18.94 -22.31 14.20
N SER A 125 -18.70 -23.58 13.92
CA SER A 125 -19.00 -24.68 14.86
C SER A 125 -18.07 -24.73 16.06
N ILE A 126 -16.83 -24.23 15.91
CA ILE A 126 -15.89 -24.12 17.03
C ILE A 126 -16.23 -22.96 17.97
N GLU A 127 -17.26 -22.17 17.64
CA GLU A 127 -17.72 -21.02 18.41
C GLU A 127 -16.56 -20.16 18.92
N PRO A 128 -15.77 -19.55 18.00
CA PRO A 128 -14.47 -18.95 18.29
C PRO A 128 -14.62 -17.56 18.92
N TYR A 129 -15.38 -17.51 20.01
CA TYR A 129 -15.67 -16.34 20.80
C TYR A 129 -15.54 -16.68 22.28
N LEU A 130 -15.24 -15.67 23.09
CA LEU A 130 -14.99 -15.86 24.52
C LEU A 130 -16.27 -16.29 25.24
N LYS A 131 -16.31 -17.53 25.73
CA LYS A 131 -17.42 -18.07 26.52
C LYS A 131 -17.26 -17.69 27.99
N LYS A 132 -18.26 -17.01 28.55
CA LYS A 132 -18.32 -16.64 29.97
C LYS A 132 -19.48 -17.35 30.65
N LYS A 133 -19.34 -17.58 31.96
CA LYS A 133 -20.42 -18.15 32.79
C LYS A 133 -21.41 -17.08 33.27
N ASP A 134 -20.96 -15.84 33.40
CA ASP A 134 -21.76 -14.71 33.89
C ASP A 134 -21.75 -13.56 32.86
N GLU A 135 -22.90 -13.29 32.24
CA GLU A 135 -23.07 -12.28 31.17
C GLU A 135 -23.48 -10.88 31.70
N SER A 136 -23.76 -10.76 32.99
CA SER A 136 -24.36 -9.55 33.59
C SER A 136 -23.44 -8.32 33.68
N LYS A 137 -22.13 -8.47 33.43
CA LYS A 137 -21.13 -7.41 33.58
C LYS A 137 -20.42 -7.03 32.27
N GLU A 138 -21.01 -7.35 31.13
CA GLU A 138 -20.43 -7.00 29.83
C GLU A 138 -20.36 -5.49 29.64
N GLY A 139 -19.19 -4.99 29.19
CA GLY A 139 -18.96 -3.57 28.90
C GLY A 139 -18.76 -2.67 30.11
N GLN A 140 -18.90 -3.16 31.35
CA GLN A 140 -18.73 -2.32 32.56
C GLN A 140 -17.26 -2.08 32.92
N GLN A 141 -16.39 -3.08 32.70
CA GLN A 141 -14.96 -2.97 32.98
C GLN A 141 -14.14 -3.90 32.08
N GLN A 142 -12.87 -3.53 31.85
CA GLN A 142 -11.89 -4.40 31.19
C GLN A 142 -11.57 -5.61 32.08
N TYR A 143 -11.53 -6.81 31.49
CA TYR A 143 -11.06 -8.01 32.19
C TYR A 143 -9.54 -7.97 32.29
N LEU A 144 -9.03 -7.97 33.53
CA LEU A 144 -7.59 -8.05 33.76
C LEU A 144 -7.12 -9.49 33.49
N GLN A 145 -6.16 -9.66 32.59
CA GLN A 145 -5.43 -10.92 32.38
C GLN A 145 -3.97 -10.74 32.80
N SER A 146 -3.41 -11.74 33.48
CA SER A 146 -1.98 -11.80 33.78
C SER A 146 -1.16 -11.94 32.50
N ILE A 147 0.13 -11.59 32.56
CA ILE A 147 1.02 -11.69 31.39
C ILE A 147 1.26 -13.18 31.06
N GLU A 148 1.36 -14.01 32.08
CA GLU A 148 1.59 -15.45 31.98
C GLU A 148 0.42 -16.17 31.30
N ASP A 149 -0.81 -15.76 31.57
CA ASP A 149 -2.00 -16.36 30.95
C ASP A 149 -2.19 -15.89 29.51
N ARG A 150 -1.77 -14.65 29.19
CA ARG A 150 -1.76 -14.15 27.82
C ARG A 150 -0.78 -14.90 26.91
N GLN A 151 0.32 -15.40 27.46
CA GLN A 151 1.33 -16.17 26.72
C GLN A 151 0.89 -17.61 26.39
N LYS A 152 -0.16 -18.12 27.04
CA LYS A 152 -0.68 -19.48 26.83
C LYS A 152 -1.76 -19.54 25.73
N LEU A 153 -2.19 -18.39 25.21
CA LEU A 153 -3.14 -18.24 24.11
C LEU A 153 -2.42 -18.29 22.76
#